data_AF-A0A7V2DFB5-F1
#
_entry.id   AF-A0A7V2DFB5-F1
#
_cell.length_a   1.000
_cell.length_b   1.000
_cell.length_c   1.000
_cell.angle_alpha   90.00
_cell.angle_beta   90.00
_cell.angle_gamma   90.00
#
_symmetry.space_group_name_H-M   'P 1'
#
loop_
_entity.id
_entity.type
_entity.pdbx_description
1 polymer ?
#
loop_
_entity_poly.entity_id
_entity_poly.type
_entity_poly.pdbx_seq_one_letter_code
_entity_poly.pdbx_strand_id
1 'polypeptide(L)'
;MRLLNFLLIAAALFSFAYTFFCQTKARGNISREKLSRVKDPGSVLKGPLPPKTVLNDEGLKYYRRYYMGMGIFALCIVIMLLMTALSK
;
A
#
# COMPACT_ATOMS: atom_id res chain seq x y z
N MET A 1 2.64 14.19 -24.64
CA MET A 1 3.18 14.68 -23.36
C MET A 1 2.08 15.01 -22.34
N ARG A 2 1.22 16.02 -22.57
CA ARG A 2 0.22 16.47 -21.57
C ARG A 2 -0.81 15.39 -21.16
N LEU A 3 -1.43 14.71 -22.12
CA LEU A 3 -2.43 13.66 -21.83
C LEU A 3 -1.84 12.48 -21.03
N LEU A 4 -0.64 12.03 -21.39
CA LEU A 4 0.05 10.94 -20.69
C LEU A 4 0.36 11.31 -19.23
N ASN A 5 0.79 12.55 -18.97
CA ASN A 5 1.00 13.04 -17.60
C ASN A 5 -0.30 13.03 -16.78
N PHE A 6 -1.43 13.46 -17.36
CA PHE A 6 -2.72 13.38 -16.68
C PHE A 6 -3.13 11.93 -16.35
N LEU A 7 -2.91 10.99 -17.28
CA LEU A 7 -3.19 9.58 -17.05
C LEU A 7 -2.31 8.99 -15.94
N LEU A 8 -1.02 9.33 -15.91
CA LEU A 8 -0.10 8.88 -14.85
C LEU A 8 -0.46 9.46 -13.48
N ILE A 9 -0.86 10.73 -13.42
CA ILE A 9 -1.34 11.35 -12.18
C ILE A 9 -2.61 10.67 -11.69
N ALA A 10 -3.58 10.43 -12.59
CA ALA A 10 -4.81 9.72 -12.23
C ALA A 10 -4.50 8.30 -11.72
N ALA A 11 -3.66 7.55 -12.42
CA ALA A 11 -3.24 6.21 -12.02
C ALA A 11 -2.53 6.20 -10.66
N ALA A 12 -1.65 7.19 -10.40
CA ALA A 12 -0.99 7.34 -9.11
C ALA A 12 -2.01 7.62 -7.99
N LEU A 13 -2.96 8.54 -8.20
CA LEU A 13 -4.00 8.86 -7.22
C LEU A 13 -4.89 7.65 -6.90
N PHE A 14 -5.34 6.92 -7.93
CA PHE A 14 -6.12 5.69 -7.74
C PHE A 14 -5.33 4.62 -6.99
N SER A 15 -4.06 4.43 -7.33
CA SER A 15 -3.18 3.47 -6.67
C SER A 15 -2.92 3.83 -5.21
N PHE A 16 -2.76 5.12 -4.91
CA PHE A 16 -2.61 5.64 -3.56
C PHE A 16 -3.88 5.40 -2.72
N ALA A 17 -5.05 5.76 -3.26
CA ALA A 17 -6.34 5.53 -2.61
C ALA A 17 -6.59 4.03 -2.35
N TYR A 18 -6.28 3.18 -3.33
CA TYR A 18 -6.37 1.72 -3.20
C TYR A 18 -5.43 1.16 -2.12
N THR A 19 -4.21 1.68 -2.05
CA THR A 19 -3.23 1.31 -1.02
C THR A 19 -3.75 1.66 0.37
N PHE A 20 -4.28 2.86 0.56
CA PHE A 20 -4.91 3.29 1.82
C PHE A 20 -6.10 2.40 2.20
N PHE A 21 -6.96 2.07 1.24
CA PHE A 21 -8.08 1.15 1.47
C PHE A 21 -7.59 -0.23 1.94
N CYS A 22 -6.59 -0.80 1.28
CA CYS A 22 -6.02 -2.10 1.65
C CYS A 22 -5.37 -2.06 3.04
N GLN A 23 -4.71 -0.96 3.41
CA GLN A 23 -4.12 -0.78 4.72
C GLN A 23 -5.19 -0.81 5.82
N THR A 24 -6.27 -0.05 5.64
CA THR A 24 -7.40 -0.01 6.59
C THR A 24 -8.06 -1.39 6.71
N LYS A 25 -8.29 -2.08 5.58
CA LYS A 25 -8.85 -3.44 5.59
C LYS A 25 -7.92 -4.48 6.22
N ALA A 26 -6.62 -4.39 6.00
CA ALA A 26 -5.64 -5.28 6.63
C ALA A 26 -5.65 -5.13 8.15
N ARG A 27 -5.75 -3.89 8.66
CA ARG A 27 -5.87 -3.62 10.11
C ARG A 27 -7.16 -4.19 10.72
N GLY A 28 -8.27 -4.15 9.99
CA GLY A 28 -9.52 -4.78 10.43
C GLY A 28 -9.48 -6.31 10.48
N ASN A 29 -8.45 -6.94 9.90
CA ASN A 29 -8.28 -8.38 9.77
C ASN A 29 -7.09 -8.92 10.60
N ILE A 30 -6.75 -8.24 11.69
CA ILE A 30 -5.80 -8.73 12.67
C ILE A 30 -6.44 -9.87 13.47
N SER A 31 -5.81 -11.04 13.48
CA SER A 31 -6.25 -12.18 14.29
C SER A 31 -5.90 -11.95 15.76
N ARG A 32 -6.91 -11.94 16.63
CA ARG A 32 -6.72 -11.81 18.09
C ARG A 32 -5.84 -12.91 18.66
N GLU A 33 -5.98 -14.14 18.13
CA GLU A 33 -5.20 -15.30 18.55
C GLU A 33 -3.72 -15.19 18.15
N LYS A 34 -3.43 -14.62 16.96
CA LYS A 34 -2.05 -14.38 16.54
C LYS A 34 -1.44 -13.18 17.26
N LEU A 35 -2.25 -12.16 17.56
CA LEU A 35 -1.84 -10.96 18.27
C LEU A 35 -1.43 -11.25 19.72
N SER A 36 -2.11 -12.15 20.43
CA SER A 36 -1.79 -12.53 21.81
C SER A 36 -0.44 -13.25 21.96
N ARG A 37 0.11 -13.78 20.85
CA ARG A 37 1.43 -14.42 20.80
C ARG A 37 2.57 -13.44 20.56
N VAL A 38 2.27 -12.15 20.34
CA VAL A 38 3.28 -11.11 20.10
C VAL A 38 3.75 -10.51 21.43
N LYS A 39 5.07 -10.43 21.60
CA LYS A 39 5.71 -9.90 22.82
C LYS A 39 5.31 -8.46 23.17
N ASP A 40 5.08 -7.63 22.16
CA ASP A 40 4.59 -6.25 22.31
C ASP A 40 3.44 -5.98 21.30
N PRO A 41 2.18 -6.25 21.67
CA PRO A 41 1.03 -6.04 20.80
C PRO A 41 0.75 -4.54 20.54
N GLY A 42 1.23 -3.63 21.40
CA GLY A 42 1.09 -2.19 21.19
C GLY A 42 1.91 -1.69 20.00
N SER A 43 3.08 -2.28 19.76
CA SER A 43 3.93 -1.97 18.61
C SER A 43 3.28 -2.30 17.26
N VAL A 44 2.43 -3.33 17.22
CA VAL A 44 1.72 -3.83 16.03
C VAL A 44 0.77 -2.78 15.46
N LEU A 45 0.23 -1.90 16.32
CA LEU A 45 -0.73 -0.87 15.94
C LEU A 45 -0.08 0.45 15.49
N LYS A 46 1.22 0.65 15.77
CA LYS A 46 1.94 1.91 15.52
C LYS A 46 2.41 2.08 14.07
N GLY A 47 2.75 0.99 13.38
CA GLY A 47 3.26 1.04 11.99
C GLY A 47 2.16 1.21 10.94
N PRO A 48 2.42 1.75 9.75
CA PRO A 48 1.38 1.99 8.73
C PRO A 48 0.61 0.71 8.39
N LEU A 49 1.31 -0.40 8.17
CA LEU A 49 0.73 -1.70 7.87
C LEU A 49 1.03 -2.69 9.02
N PRO A 50 0.04 -3.46 9.50
CA PRO A 50 0.27 -4.48 10.52
C PRO A 50 1.20 -5.59 9.99
N PRO A 51 2.06 -6.18 10.84
CA PRO A 51 2.89 -7.33 10.50
C PRO A 51 2.10 -8.50 9.91
N LYS A 52 2.62 -9.18 8.88
CA LYS A 52 2.00 -10.37 8.29
C LYS A 52 1.67 -11.46 9.32
N THR A 53 2.51 -11.58 10.34
CA THR A 53 2.40 -12.60 11.39
C THR A 53 1.14 -12.49 12.23
N VAL A 54 0.53 -11.30 12.32
CA VAL A 54 -0.70 -11.07 13.10
C VAL A 54 -1.97 -11.10 12.25
N LEU A 55 -1.84 -11.24 10.92
CA LEU A 55 -2.98 -11.20 10.01
C LEU A 55 -3.61 -12.59 9.83
N ASN A 56 -4.93 -12.62 9.68
CA ASN A 56 -5.63 -13.79 9.16
C ASN A 56 -5.46 -13.88 7.62
N ASP A 57 -6.02 -14.91 7.00
CA ASP A 57 -5.84 -15.15 5.56
C ASP A 57 -6.43 -14.02 4.69
N GLU A 58 -7.55 -13.43 5.10
CA GLU A 58 -8.13 -12.25 4.44
C GLU A 58 -7.22 -11.02 4.59
N GLY A 59 -6.68 -10.80 5.78
CA GLY A 59 -5.71 -9.74 6.06
C GLY A 59 -4.45 -9.89 5.20
N LEU A 60 -3.97 -11.12 5.00
CA LEU A 60 -2.83 -11.42 4.11
C LEU A 60 -3.14 -11.09 2.64
N LYS A 61 -4.38 -11.30 2.17
CA LYS A 61 -4.81 -10.87 0.82
C LYS A 61 -4.72 -9.34 0.68
N TYR A 62 -5.25 -8.59 1.65
CA TYR A 62 -5.16 -7.12 1.65
C TYR A 62 -3.72 -6.63 1.80
N TYR A 63 -2.91 -7.29 2.61
CA TYR A 63 -1.49 -7.01 2.74
C TYR A 63 -0.78 -7.14 1.39
N ARG A 64 -1.01 -8.22 0.62
CA ARG A 64 -0.40 -8.38 -0.71
C ARG A 64 -0.87 -7.30 -1.70
N ARG A 65 -2.16 -6.98 -1.68
CA ARG A 65 -2.76 -5.93 -2.53
C ARG A 65 -2.25 -4.52 -2.20
N TYR A 66 -1.96 -4.24 -0.92
CA TYR A 66 -1.30 -3.00 -0.50
C TYR A 66 0.04 -2.80 -1.22
N TYR A 67 0.89 -3.83 -1.23
CA TYR A 67 2.19 -3.74 -1.92
C TYR A 67 2.05 -3.60 -3.44
N MET A 68 1.02 -4.21 -4.05
CA MET A 68 0.73 -3.99 -5.46
C MET A 68 0.33 -2.53 -5.74
N GLY A 69 -0.59 -1.97 -4.94
CA GLY A 69 -0.99 -0.56 -5.07
C GLY A 69 0.20 0.40 -4.88
N MET A 70 1.02 0.16 -3.86
CA MET A 70 2.20 0.97 -3.59
C MET A 70 3.25 0.84 -4.70
N GLY A 71 3.42 -0.36 -5.28
CA GLY A 71 4.30 -0.60 -6.42
C GLY A 71 3.85 0.15 -7.68
N ILE A 72 2.56 0.13 -8.01
CA ILE A 72 2.01 0.88 -9.14
C ILE A 72 2.18 2.39 -8.91
N PHE A 73 1.88 2.87 -7.70
CA PHE A 73 2.09 4.28 -7.35
C PHE A 73 3.54 4.72 -7.56
N ALA A 74 4.50 3.97 -7.01
CA ALA A 74 5.93 4.25 -7.16
C ALA A 74 6.35 4.23 -8.64
N LEU A 75 5.86 3.26 -9.42
CA LEU A 75 6.13 3.15 -10.84
C LEU A 75 5.62 4.38 -11.61
N CYS A 76 4.39 4.84 -11.33
CA CYS A 76 3.84 6.05 -11.95
C CYS A 76 4.71 7.29 -11.65
N ILE A 77 5.19 7.44 -10.41
CA ILE A 77 6.08 8.54 -10.01
C ILE A 77 7.43 8.45 -10.74
N VAL A 78 8.04 7.26 -10.81
CA VAL A 78 9.30 7.05 -11.54
C VAL A 78 9.16 7.39 -13.02
N ILE A 79 8.08 6.94 -13.67
CA ILE A 79 7.82 7.26 -15.09
C ILE A 79 7.64 8.78 -15.28
N MET A 80 6.89 9.45 -14.40
CA MET A 80 6.72 10.91 -14.46
C MET A 80 8.06 11.66 -14.30
N LEU A 81 8.93 11.20 -13.39
CA LEU A 81 10.26 11.80 -13.20
C LEU A 81 11.15 11.61 -14.43
N LEU A 82 11.16 10.41 -15.02
CA LEU A 82 11.92 10.13 -16.25
C LEU A 82 11.44 10.98 -17.42
N MET A 83 10.12 11.07 -17.63
CA MET A 83 9.56 11.94 -18.66
C MET A 83 9.94 13.41 -18.46
N THR A 84 10.00 13.87 -17.20
CA THR A 84 10.42 15.23 -16.87
C THR A 84 11.90 15.46 -17.18
N ALA A 85 12.75 14.47 -16.86
CA ALA A 85 14.19 14.54 -17.13
C ALA A 85 14.51 14.52 -18.63
N LEU A 86 13.78 13.71 -19.42
CA LEU A 86 13.93 13.59 -20.87
C LEU A 86 13.32 14.76 -21.67
N SER A 87 12.49 15.58 -21.02
CA SER A 87 11.90 16.78 -21.63
C SER A 87 12.74 18.05 -21.40
N LYS A 88 13.85 17.93 -20.66
CA LYS A 88 14.88 18.97 -20.54
C LYS A 88 15.95 18.75 -21.61
#